data_AF-A0AA88R9A3-F1
#
_entry.id   AF-A0AA88R9A3-F1
#
_cell.length_a   1.000
_cell.length_b   1.000
_cell.length_c   1.000
_cell.angle_alpha   90.00
_cell.angle_beta   90.00
_cell.angle_gamma   90.00
#
_symmetry.space_group_name_H-M   'P 1'
#
loop_
_entity.id
_entity.type
_entity.pdbx_description
1 polymer ?
#
loop_
_entity_poly.entity_id
_entity_poly.type
_entity_poly.pdbx_seq_one_letter_code
_entity_poly.pdbx_strand_id
1 'polypeptide(L)'
;MEGNSGGGGGNDVELLCKTLQVEHKLFYFDLKENPRGRYLKISEKTSATRSTIIVPSNGISWFLDLFNYYVSSDEQDVFYFDIGENRRGRFLK
;
A
#
# COMPACT_ATOMS: atom_id res chain seq x y z
N MET A 1 8.25 -21.48 -22.25
CA MET A 1 7.08 -20.78 -22.82
C MET A 1 6.08 -20.56 -21.69
N GLU A 2 6.11 -19.38 -21.08
CA GLU A 2 4.94 -18.83 -20.38
C GLU A 2 4.93 -17.34 -20.71
N GLY A 3 4.09 -16.99 -21.67
CA GLY A 3 3.79 -15.61 -21.97
C GLY A 3 2.61 -15.13 -21.14
N ASN A 4 2.50 -13.81 -21.12
CA ASN A 4 1.26 -13.04 -21.18
C ASN A 4 0.87 -12.22 -19.94
N SER A 5 0.47 -10.98 -20.26
CA SER A 5 -0.56 -10.11 -19.65
C SER A 5 0.04 -8.84 -19.01
N GLY A 6 -0.09 -7.62 -19.54
CA GLY A 6 -0.93 -7.08 -20.60
C GLY A 6 -1.08 -5.57 -20.40
N GLY A 7 -1.17 -4.82 -21.51
CA GLY A 7 -1.78 -3.49 -21.56
C GLY A 7 -0.87 -2.30 -21.27
N GLY A 8 -0.32 -1.72 -22.33
CA GLY A 8 0.32 -0.41 -22.32
C GLY A 8 1.04 -0.10 -23.64
N GLY A 9 0.32 -0.14 -24.76
CA GLY A 9 0.81 0.48 -26.00
C GLY A 9 0.87 1.99 -25.80
N GLY A 10 2.05 2.51 -25.48
CA GLY A 10 2.32 3.90 -25.17
C GLY A 10 3.79 4.02 -24.81
N ASN A 11 4.41 5.15 -25.12
CA ASN A 11 5.86 5.41 -25.00
C ASN A 11 6.37 5.47 -23.54
N ASP A 12 5.88 4.60 -22.67
CA ASP A 12 6.09 4.64 -21.23
C ASP A 12 7.31 3.78 -20.91
N VAL A 13 8.39 4.43 -20.49
CA VAL A 13 9.63 3.78 -20.07
C VAL A 13 9.47 3.24 -18.66
N GLU A 14 9.77 1.95 -18.46
CA GLU A 14 9.84 1.38 -17.12
C GLU A 14 11.19 1.70 -16.47
N LEU A 15 11.15 2.35 -15.31
CA LEU A 15 12.33 2.75 -14.56
C LEU A 15 12.68 1.73 -13.47
N LEU A 16 11.66 1.23 -12.77
CA LEU A 16 11.81 0.25 -11.69
C LEU A 16 10.55 -0.59 -11.59
N CYS A 17 10.72 -1.88 -11.30
CA CYS A 17 9.63 -2.78 -10.96
C CYS A 17 9.97 -3.51 -9.65
N LYS A 18 8.99 -3.60 -8.75
CA LYS A 18 9.05 -4.42 -7.54
C LYS A 18 7.76 -5.21 -7.39
N THR A 19 7.87 -6.39 -6.80
CA THR A 19 6.72 -7.23 -6.47
C THR A 19 6.66 -7.47 -4.97
N LEU A 20 5.44 -7.62 -4.46
CA LEU A 20 5.17 -7.96 -3.07
C LEU A 20 4.05 -8.99 -3.02
N GLN A 21 4.35 -10.18 -2.50
CA GLN A 21 3.35 -11.18 -2.20
C GLN A 21 2.86 -10.98 -0.76
N VAL A 22 1.55 -10.83 -0.57
CA VAL A 22 0.90 -10.83 0.75
C VAL A 22 -0.26 -11.81 0.68
N GLU A 23 -0.20 -12.86 1.49
CA GLU A 23 -1.17 -13.96 1.44
C GLU A 23 -1.34 -14.52 0.01
N HIS A 24 -2.56 -14.47 -0.52
CA HIS A 24 -2.93 -14.93 -1.87
C HIS A 24 -2.91 -13.80 -2.92
N LYS A 25 -2.48 -12.59 -2.54
CA LYS A 25 -2.43 -11.40 -3.40
C LYS A 25 -0.99 -11.11 -3.80
N LEU A 26 -0.79 -10.84 -5.09
CA LEU A 26 0.48 -10.39 -5.65
C LEU A 26 0.35 -8.94 -6.11
N PHE A 27 1.11 -8.05 -5.50
CA PHE A 27 1.18 -6.64 -5.84
C PHE A 27 2.38 -6.37 -6.74
N TYR A 28 2.18 -5.56 -7.77
CA TYR A 28 3.21 -5.05 -8.67
C TYR A 28 3.30 -3.53 -8.51
N PHE A 29 4.52 -3.02 -8.34
CA PHE A 29 4.82 -1.60 -8.19
C PHE A 29 5.79 -1.21 -9.31
N ASP A 30 5.25 -0.63 -10.38
CA ASP A 30 6.02 -0.25 -11.56
C ASP A 30 6.18 1.28 -11.58
N LEU A 31 7.38 1.78 -11.31
CA LEU A 31 7.71 3.18 -11.53
C LEU A 31 8.01 3.36 -13.02
N LYS A 32 7.21 4.19 -13.69
CA LYS A 32 7.30 4.44 -15.13
C LYS A 32 7.38 5.93 -15.43
N GLU A 33 7.87 6.27 -16.61
CA GLU A 33 7.96 7.62 -17.13
C GLU A 33 7.39 7.72 -18.54
N ASN A 34 6.60 8.76 -18.78
CA ASN A 34 6.13 9.09 -20.12
C ASN A 34 6.27 10.61 -20.34
N PRO A 35 5.93 11.14 -21.54
CA PRO A 35 6.08 12.58 -21.80
C PRO A 35 5.30 13.51 -20.86
N ARG A 36 4.33 13.01 -20.08
CA ARG A 36 3.60 13.79 -19.07
C ARG A 36 4.28 13.78 -17.69
N GLY A 37 5.32 12.96 -17.51
CA GLY A 37 6.09 12.82 -16.29
C GLY A 37 6.11 11.39 -15.73
N ARG A 38 6.61 11.26 -14.50
CA ARG A 38 6.75 9.98 -13.80
C ARG A 38 5.51 9.64 -12.99
N TYR A 39 5.17 8.36 -12.94
CA TYR A 39 4.07 7.82 -12.17
C TYR A 39 4.37 6.40 -11.67
N LEU A 40 3.74 6.01 -10.57
CA LEU A 40 3.77 4.65 -10.03
C LEU A 40 2.48 3.94 -10.42
N LYS A 41 2.59 2.84 -11.16
CA LYS A 41 1.48 1.93 -11.44
C LYS A 41 1.46 0.84 -10.37
N ILE A 42 0.39 0.79 -9.59
CA ILE A 42 0.21 -0.22 -8.54
C ILE A 42 -0.88 -1.17 -9.01
N SER A 43 -0.55 -2.45 -9.11
CA SER A 43 -1.48 -3.47 -9.58
C SER A 43 -1.61 -4.59 -8.56
N GLU A 44 -2.82 -4.88 -8.11
CA GLU A 44 -3.14 -6.08 -7.32
C GLU A 44 -3.57 -7.19 -8.27
N LYS A 45 -2.98 -8.39 -8.13
CA LYS A 45 -3.38 -9.60 -8.82
C LYS A 45 -3.79 -10.66 -7.82
N THR A 46 -4.98 -11.23 -8.01
CA THR A 46 -5.46 -12.45 -7.34
C THR A 46 -5.52 -13.60 -8.35
N SER A 47 -6.00 -14.77 -7.93
CA SER A 47 -6.30 -15.88 -8.86
C SER A 47 -7.42 -15.54 -9.85
N ALA A 48 -8.35 -14.65 -9.49
CA ALA A 48 -9.54 -14.34 -10.27
C ALA A 48 -9.45 -13.01 -11.03
N THR A 49 -8.81 -12.00 -10.44
CA THR A 49 -8.90 -10.62 -10.93
C THR A 49 -7.56 -9.90 -10.89
N ARG A 50 -7.46 -8.82 -11.66
CA ARG A 50 -6.37 -7.85 -11.61
C ARG A 50 -6.95 -6.44 -11.58
N SER A 51 -6.64 -5.67 -10.55
CA SER A 51 -7.01 -4.25 -10.43
C SER A 51 -5.74 -3.39 -10.51
N THR A 52 -5.89 -2.13 -10.92
CA THR A 52 -4.74 -1.23 -11.10
C THR A 52 -5.13 0.20 -10.82
N ILE A 53 -4.25 0.91 -10.11
CA ILE A 53 -4.28 2.36 -9.95
C ILE A 53 -2.98 2.97 -10.47
N ILE A 54 -3.04 4.26 -10.81
CA ILE A 54 -1.88 5.06 -11.20
C ILE A 54 -1.77 6.23 -10.22
N VAL A 55 -0.60 6.36 -9.60
CA VAL A 55 -0.27 7.45 -8.69
C VAL A 55 0.78 8.32 -9.36
N PRO A 56 0.48 9.59 -9.68
CA PRO A 56 1.49 10.54 -10.12
C PRO A 56 2.65 10.62 -9.11
N SER A 57 3.89 10.73 -9.58
CA SER A 57 5.07 10.65 -8.70
C SER A 57 5.08 11.69 -7.56
N ASN A 58 4.49 12.86 -7.78
CA ASN A 58 4.35 13.91 -6.77
C ASN A 58 3.34 13.57 -5.65
N GLY A 59 2.43 12.60 -5.86
CA GLY A 59 1.47 12.15 -4.85
C GLY A 59 1.97 10.99 -3.98
N ILE A 60 3.10 10.37 -4.31
CA ILE A 60 3.60 9.17 -3.61
C ILE A 60 3.90 9.45 -2.13
N SER A 61 4.44 10.64 -1.80
CA SER A 61 4.72 11.02 -0.42
C SER A 61 3.45 11.03 0.44
N TRP A 62 2.33 11.50 -0.09
CA TRP A 62 1.06 11.51 0.64
C TRP A 62 0.51 10.10 0.89
N PHE A 63 0.74 9.16 -0.04
CA PHE A 63 0.42 7.75 0.19
C PHE A 63 1.28 7.18 1.33
N LEU A 64 2.57 7.51 1.37
CA LEU A 64 3.46 7.08 2.45
C LEU A 64 3.01 7.63 3.80
N ASP A 65 2.62 8.91 3.87
CA ASP A 65 2.09 9.53 5.09
C ASP A 65 0.82 8.81 5.58
N LEU A 66 -0.09 8.45 4.67
CA LEU A 66 -1.29 7.68 5.01
C LEU A 66 -0.96 6.26 5.48
N PHE A 67 -0.03 5.56 4.81
CA PHE A 67 0.40 4.24 5.26
C PHE A 67 1.02 4.31 6.66
N ASN A 68 1.89 5.28 6.91
CA ASN A 68 2.48 5.49 8.23
C ASN A 68 1.40 5.82 9.28
N TYR A 69 0.42 6.65 8.94
CA TYR A 69 -0.71 6.93 9.82
C TYR A 69 -1.43 5.65 10.24
N TYR A 70 -1.83 4.79 9.28
CA TYR A 70 -2.53 3.54 9.61
C TYR A 70 -1.65 2.55 10.37
N VAL A 71 -0.37 2.41 9.99
CA VAL A 71 0.59 1.58 10.73
C VAL A 71 0.73 2.05 12.18
N SER A 72 0.82 3.36 12.41
CA SER A 72 0.90 3.93 13.77
C SER A 72 -0.42 3.93 14.53
N SER A 73 -1.55 3.83 13.82
CA SER A 73 -2.89 3.82 14.42
C SER A 73 -3.29 2.42 14.90
N ASP A 74 -2.81 1.37 14.24
CA ASP A 74 -3.07 -0.03 14.61
C ASP A 74 -2.37 -0.43 15.93
N GLU A 75 -1.44 0.37 16.46
CA GLU A 75 -0.87 0.18 17.80
C GLU A 75 -1.75 0.69 18.96
N GLN A 76 -2.90 1.35 18.68
CA GLN A 76 -3.83 1.78 19.75
C GLN A 76 -4.88 0.73 20.15
N ASP A 77 -4.90 -0.45 19.52
CA ASP A 77 -5.75 -1.59 19.91
C ASP A 77 -4.98 -2.68 20.69
N VAL A 78 -3.98 -2.29 21.48
CA VAL A 78 -3.23 -3.21 22.35
C VAL A 78 -3.39 -2.79 23.82
N PHE A 79 -4.50 -3.26 24.40
CA PHE A 79 -4.94 -3.17 25.80
C PHE A 79 -5.40 -1.80 26.32
N TYR A 80 -6.71 -1.59 26.31
CA TYR A 80 -7.37 -0.87 27.40
C TYR A 80 -7.14 -1.65 28.71
N PHE A 81 -5.99 -1.47 29.34
CA PHE A 81 -5.94 -1.51 30.80
C PHE A 81 -6.61 -0.23 31.26
N ASP A 82 -7.93 -0.29 31.33
CA ASP A 82 -8.74 0.81 31.81
C ASP A 82 -8.38 0.99 33.29
N ILE A 83 -7.49 1.93 33.61
CA ILE A 83 -7.16 2.24 35.00
C ILE A 83 -8.36 2.98 35.58
N GLY A 84 -9.19 2.26 36.33
CA GLY A 84 -10.24 2.85 37.14
C GLY A 84 -9.65 3.51 38.38
N GLU A 85 -10.14 4.68 38.78
CA GLU A 85 -9.89 5.25 40.11
C GLU A 85 -11.10 5.03 41.01
N ASN A 86 -10.88 4.52 42.21
CA ASN A 86 -11.87 4.54 43.28
C ASN A 86 -11.27 5.17 44.55
N ARG A 87 -12.06 5.29 45.62
CA ARG A 87 -11.63 5.88 46.91
C ARG A 87 -10.45 5.15 47.58
N ARG A 88 -10.03 3.99 47.08
CA ARG A 88 -8.87 3.20 47.53
C ARG A 88 -7.66 3.32 46.60
N GLY A 89 -7.76 4.05 45.49
CA GLY A 89 -6.68 4.26 44.54
C GLY A 89 -6.99 3.74 43.13
N ARG A 90 -5.94 3.69 42.30
CA ARG A 90 -5.98 3.19 40.93
C ARG A 90 -6.05 1.67 40.91
N PHE A 91 -6.90 1.12 40.05
CA PHE A 91 -6.99 -0.31 39.80
C PHE A 91 -7.12 -0.57 38.30
N LEU A 92 -6.57 -1.69 37.85
CA LEU A 92 -6.76 -2.18 36.47
C LEU A 92 -8.16 -2.81 36.40
N LYS A 93 -8.96 -2.46 35.39
CA LYS A 93 -10.13 -3.26 35.02
C LYS A 93 -9.71 -4.58 34.37
#